data_AF-A0A9W9NHY2-F1
#
_entry.id   AF-A0A9W9NHY2-F1
#
_cell.length_a   1.000
_cell.length_b   1.000
_cell.length_c   1.000
_cell.angle_alpha   90.00
_cell.angle_beta   90.00
_cell.angle_gamma   90.00
#
_symmetry.space_group_name_H-M   'P 1'
#
loop_
_entity.id
_entity.type
_entity.pdbx_description
1 polymer ?
#
loop_
_entity_poly.entity_id
_entity_poly.type
_entity_poly.pdbx_seq_one_letter_code
_entity_poly.pdbx_strand_id
1 'polypeptide(L)'
;MWMRVLSANPIAWDALGDEAHARIRKNCIRWARGYTGTVEPSTPVGNLEGLKQRPIDWTIGTSTPTGAFFDNIMTAVKIGANVKLLRGMHLPYVSGPDQFSEYIVETTRKYLQNPEKE
;
A
#
# COMPACT_ATOMS: atom_id res chain seq x y z
N MET A 1 -0.48 -6.20 18.72
CA MET A 1 0.93 -5.78 18.94
C MET A 1 1.61 -5.41 17.62
N TRP A 2 1.66 -6.28 16.61
CA TRP A 2 2.33 -6.00 15.32
C TRP A 2 1.74 -4.83 14.50
N MET A 3 0.41 -4.73 14.38
CA MET A 3 -0.22 -3.65 13.59
C MET A 3 0.03 -2.24 14.13
N ARG A 4 0.22 -2.11 15.45
CA ARG A 4 0.59 -0.83 16.09
C ARG A 4 1.96 -0.35 15.61
N VAL A 5 2.92 -1.26 15.44
CA VAL A 5 4.25 -0.94 14.87
C VAL A 5 4.14 -0.66 13.37
N LEU A 6 3.41 -1.51 12.63
CA LEU A 6 3.21 -1.36 11.19
C LEU A 6 2.43 -0.09 10.80
N SER A 7 1.79 0.58 11.76
CA SER A 7 1.21 1.90 11.53
C SER A 7 2.28 3.00 11.38
N ALA A 8 3.46 2.85 11.98
CA ALA A 8 4.45 3.93 12.17
C ALA A 8 3.90 5.21 12.82
N ASN A 9 2.70 5.16 13.42
CA ASN A 9 2.10 6.21 14.21
C ASN A 9 1.19 5.57 15.28
N PRO A 10 1.77 5.15 16.42
CA PRO A 10 1.00 4.46 17.47
C PRO A 10 -0.17 5.28 18.00
N ILE A 11 -0.04 6.61 18.05
CA ILE A 11 -1.10 7.51 18.53
C ILE A 11 -2.30 7.45 17.58
N ALA A 12 -2.07 7.60 16.27
CA ALA A 12 -3.15 7.51 15.28
C ALA A 12 -3.78 6.10 15.23
N TRP A 13 -2.97 5.05 15.40
CA TRP A 13 -3.46 3.69 15.51
C TRP A 13 -4.36 3.47 16.74
N ASP A 14 -3.92 3.93 17.91
CA ASP A 14 -4.68 3.81 19.15
C ASP A 14 -5.98 4.63 19.07
N ALA A 15 -5.95 5.80 18.40
CA ALA A 15 -7.10 6.67 18.18
C ALA A 15 -8.19 6.10 17.24
N LEU A 16 -7.96 4.95 16.58
CA LEU A 16 -9.02 4.24 15.84
C LEU A 16 -10.20 3.81 16.73
N GLY A 17 -9.98 3.73 18.04
CA GLY A 17 -11.03 3.47 19.03
C GLY A 17 -11.31 1.98 19.27
N ASP A 18 -11.96 1.71 20.40
CA ASP A 18 -12.15 0.35 20.92
C ASP A 18 -12.96 -0.55 19.99
N GLU A 19 -13.96 0.02 19.31
CA GLU A 19 -14.82 -0.73 18.40
C GLU A 19 -14.03 -1.25 17.18
N ALA A 20 -13.19 -0.40 16.59
CA ALA A 20 -12.31 -0.79 15.50
C ALA A 20 -11.32 -1.87 15.94
N HIS A 21 -10.68 -1.68 17.10
CA HIS A 21 -9.75 -2.67 17.66
C HIS A 21 -10.44 -3.99 18.00
N ALA A 22 -11.69 -3.96 18.46
CA ALA A 22 -12.48 -5.17 18.73
C ALA A 22 -12.76 -5.97 17.45
N ARG A 23 -13.09 -5.30 16.34
CA ARG A 23 -13.24 -5.96 15.04
C ARG A 23 -11.91 -6.51 14.54
N ILE A 24 -10.83 -5.72 14.60
CA ILE A 24 -9.50 -6.14 14.17
C ILE A 24 -9.04 -7.38 14.94
N ARG A 25 -9.25 -7.45 16.26
CA ARG A 25 -8.91 -8.63 17.07
C ARG A 25 -9.56 -9.91 16.55
N LYS A 26 -10.85 -9.87 16.19
CA LYS A 26 -11.56 -11.01 15.59
C LYS A 26 -10.99 -11.35 14.21
N ASN A 27 -10.70 -10.33 13.40
CA ASN A 27 -10.20 -10.49 12.04
C ASN A 27 -8.78 -11.06 11.98
N CYS A 28 -7.91 -10.77 12.95
CA CYS A 28 -6.52 -11.23 12.95
C CYS A 28 -6.40 -12.75 12.83
N ILE A 29 -7.24 -13.52 13.52
CA ILE A 29 -7.21 -14.99 13.46
C ILE A 29 -7.61 -15.49 12.07
N ARG A 30 -8.68 -14.90 11.50
CA ARG A 30 -9.16 -15.27 10.16
C ARG A 30 -8.13 -14.91 9.09
N TRP A 31 -7.55 -13.72 9.20
CA TRP A 31 -6.51 -13.24 8.29
C TRP A 31 -5.27 -14.12 8.35
N ALA A 32 -4.74 -14.42 9.55
CA ALA A 32 -3.55 -15.23 9.71
C ALA A 32 -3.71 -16.65 9.12
N ARG A 33 -4.89 -17.25 9.26
CA ARG A 33 -5.17 -18.59 8.69
C ARG A 33 -5.35 -18.58 7.18
N GLY A 34 -5.84 -17.47 6.62
CA GLY A 34 -6.28 -17.41 5.23
C GLY A 34 -5.31 -16.73 4.26
N TYR A 35 -4.44 -15.83 4.74
CA TYR A 35 -3.69 -14.90 3.87
C TYR A 35 -2.18 -15.14 3.87
N THR A 36 -1.56 -15.43 5.02
CA THR A 36 -0.09 -15.39 5.13
C THR A 36 0.63 -16.46 4.32
N GLY A 37 -0.06 -17.53 3.90
CA GLY A 37 0.50 -18.58 3.04
C GLY A 37 0.01 -18.56 1.59
N THR A 38 -0.91 -17.65 1.23
CA THR A 38 -1.63 -17.70 -0.06
C THR A 38 -1.49 -16.42 -0.88
N VAL A 39 -1.32 -15.27 -0.23
CA VAL A 39 -1.22 -13.97 -0.93
C VAL A 39 0.07 -13.87 -1.73
N GLU A 40 1.22 -14.13 -1.11
CA GLU A 40 2.51 -13.95 -1.78
C GLU A 40 2.62 -14.83 -3.04
N PRO A 41 2.31 -16.15 -3.03
CA PRO A 41 2.36 -16.97 -4.24
C PRO A 41 1.36 -16.57 -5.33
N SER A 42 0.26 -15.89 -4.98
CA SER A 42 -0.77 -15.46 -5.93
C SER A 42 -0.56 -14.04 -6.44
N THR A 43 0.51 -13.36 -6.02
CA THR A 43 0.79 -11.96 -6.42
C THR A 43 0.99 -11.87 -7.94
N PRO A 44 0.23 -11.04 -8.67
CA PRO A 44 0.24 -11.00 -10.13
C PRO A 44 1.42 -10.20 -10.71
N VAL A 45 2.62 -10.35 -10.13
CA VAL A 45 3.86 -9.67 -10.56
C VAL A 45 4.72 -10.48 -11.53
N GLY A 46 4.32 -11.72 -11.83
CA GLY A 46 5.01 -12.57 -12.81
C GLY A 46 4.81 -12.17 -14.28
N ASN A 47 3.73 -11.42 -14.60
CA ASN A 47 3.44 -10.96 -15.96
C ASN A 47 3.82 -9.47 -16.13
N LEU A 48 5.13 -9.20 -16.27
CA LEU A 48 5.63 -7.83 -16.38
C LEU A 48 5.11 -7.09 -17.63
N GLU A 49 4.95 -7.78 -18.76
CA GLU A 49 4.41 -7.16 -19.98
C GLU A 49 2.95 -6.73 -19.81
N GLY A 50 2.12 -7.54 -19.14
CA GLY A 50 0.76 -7.15 -18.80
C GLY A 50 0.68 -5.97 -17.82
N LEU A 51 1.68 -5.82 -16.95
CA LEU A 51 1.76 -4.68 -16.04
C LEU A 51 2.19 -3.39 -16.75
N LYS A 52 3.12 -3.46 -17.71
CA LYS A 52 3.55 -2.31 -18.53
C LYS A 52 2.41 -1.66 -19.33
N GLN A 53 1.35 -2.41 -19.62
CA GLN A 53 0.18 -1.92 -20.35
C GLN A 53 -0.78 -1.08 -19.50
N ARG A 54 -0.51 -0.92 -18.19
CA ARG A 54 -1.41 -0.25 -17.25
C ARG A 54 -0.79 1.03 -16.69
N PRO A 55 -1.59 2.08 -16.42
CA PRO A 55 -1.13 3.21 -15.65
C PRO A 55 -0.94 2.80 -14.18
N ILE A 56 0.30 2.55 -13.78
CA ILE A 56 0.66 2.13 -12.42
C ILE A 56 1.58 3.18 -11.79
N ASP A 57 1.13 3.80 -10.70
CA ASP A 57 2.00 4.46 -9.72
C ASP A 57 2.13 3.51 -8.51
N TRP A 58 3.37 3.16 -8.15
CA TRP A 58 3.67 2.25 -7.05
C TRP A 58 4.18 3.03 -5.83
N THR A 59 3.77 2.63 -4.63
CA THR A 59 4.21 3.30 -3.39
C THR A 59 4.75 2.35 -2.35
N ILE A 60 5.70 2.83 -1.54
CA ILE A 60 6.24 2.13 -0.37
C ILE A 60 6.26 3.11 0.82
N GLY A 61 6.05 2.61 2.04
CA GLY A 61 6.13 3.42 3.25
C GLY A 61 7.55 3.92 3.54
N THR A 62 7.73 5.21 3.83
CA THR A 62 9.03 5.84 4.14
C THR A 62 9.76 5.21 5.33
N SER A 63 9.00 4.66 6.28
CA SER A 63 9.53 4.08 7.52
C SER A 63 9.57 2.55 7.47
N THR A 64 9.22 1.95 6.32
CA THR A 64 9.30 0.52 6.14
C THR A 64 10.75 0.11 5.87
N PRO A 65 11.31 -0.87 6.60
CA PRO A 65 12.64 -1.38 6.30
C PRO A 65 12.72 -1.81 4.83
N THR A 66 13.75 -1.35 4.11
CA THR A 66 13.87 -1.56 2.66
C THR A 66 13.71 -3.02 2.25
N GLY A 67 14.29 -3.95 3.02
CA GLY A 67 14.22 -5.39 2.74
C GLY A 67 12.81 -5.96 2.76
N ALA A 68 11.84 -5.33 3.42
CA ALA A 68 10.46 -5.85 3.50
C ALA A 68 9.69 -5.73 2.17
N PHE A 69 10.04 -4.76 1.31
CA PHE A 69 9.38 -4.56 0.01
C PHE A 69 10.36 -4.22 -1.10
N PHE A 70 11.61 -4.67 -1.02
CA PHE A 70 12.61 -4.39 -2.05
C PHE A 70 12.18 -4.91 -3.44
N ASP A 71 11.55 -6.08 -3.48
CA ASP A 71 11.04 -6.65 -4.74
C ASP A 71 9.97 -5.79 -5.42
N ASN A 72 9.22 -4.99 -4.64
CA ASN A 72 8.25 -4.04 -5.18
C ASN A 72 8.97 -2.91 -5.93
N ILE A 73 10.07 -2.39 -5.38
CA ILE A 73 10.91 -1.38 -6.05
C ILE A 73 11.43 -1.96 -7.36
N MET A 74 12.02 -3.16 -7.32
CA MET A 74 12.58 -3.80 -8.50
C MET A 74 11.52 -4.07 -9.58
N THR A 75 10.33 -4.50 -9.18
CA THR A 75 9.21 -4.76 -10.10
C THR A 75 8.74 -3.47 -10.75
N ALA A 76 8.49 -2.43 -9.97
CA ALA A 76 8.03 -1.14 -10.48
C ALA A 76 9.04 -0.52 -11.46
N VAL A 77 10.34 -0.59 -11.14
CA VAL A 77 11.40 -0.14 -12.05
C VAL A 77 11.40 -0.95 -13.36
N LYS A 78 11.28 -2.28 -13.31
CA LYS A 78 11.26 -3.14 -14.51
C LYS A 78 10.09 -2.85 -15.45
N ILE A 79 8.94 -2.42 -14.91
CA ILE A 79 7.77 -2.09 -15.71
C ILE A 79 7.70 -0.60 -16.09
N GLY A 80 8.69 0.21 -15.69
CA GLY A 80 8.71 1.65 -15.93
C GLY A 80 7.65 2.42 -15.13
N ALA A 81 7.13 1.86 -14.04
CA ALA A 81 6.16 2.53 -13.17
C ALA A 81 6.82 3.64 -12.36
N ASN A 82 6.06 4.68 -12.05
CA ASN A 82 6.50 5.72 -11.12
C ASN A 82 6.51 5.15 -9.70
N VAL A 83 7.64 5.25 -8.99
CA VAL A 83 7.78 4.81 -7.60
C VAL A 83 7.87 6.02 -6.67
N LYS A 84 6.97 6.10 -5.69
CA LYS A 84 7.00 7.14 -4.65
C LYS A 84 7.04 6.53 -3.26
N LEU A 85 7.49 7.33 -2.29
CA LEU A 85 7.36 7.01 -0.88
C LEU A 85 6.16 7.74 -0.28
N LEU A 86 5.38 7.05 0.56
CA LEU A 86 4.31 7.63 1.38
C LEU A 86 4.72 7.62 2.84
N ARG A 87 4.37 8.66 3.60
CA ARG A 87 4.72 8.73 5.02
C ARG A 87 4.11 7.57 5.80
N GLY A 88 4.93 6.98 6.66
CA GLY A 88 4.56 5.87 7.53
C GLY A 88 5.06 4.53 7.02
N MET A 89 4.34 3.47 7.34
CA MET A 89 4.69 2.09 6.96
C MET A 89 3.58 1.44 6.13
N HIS A 90 2.79 0.54 6.73
CA HIS A 90 1.82 -0.28 6.01
C HIS A 90 0.43 0.37 5.91
N LEU A 91 0.15 1.35 6.77
CA LEU A 91 -1.16 1.98 6.93
C LEU A 91 -1.08 3.50 6.71
N PRO A 92 -0.63 3.99 5.52
CA PRO A 92 -0.45 5.43 5.29
C PRO A 92 -1.74 6.23 5.48
N TYR A 93 -2.90 5.63 5.19
CA TYR A 93 -4.23 6.20 5.40
C TYR A 93 -4.64 6.34 6.87
N VAL A 94 -3.93 5.70 7.81
CA VAL A 94 -4.10 5.91 9.26
C VAL A 94 -3.03 6.87 9.78
N SER A 95 -1.77 6.66 9.39
CA SER A 95 -0.66 7.41 9.96
C SER A 95 -0.48 8.83 9.41
N GLY A 96 -0.95 9.08 8.19
CA GLY A 96 -0.86 10.37 7.50
C GLY A 96 -2.00 10.53 6.49
N PRO A 97 -3.27 10.60 6.95
CA PRO A 97 -4.45 10.60 6.08
C PRO A 97 -4.45 11.77 5.08
N ASP A 98 -4.01 12.96 5.49
CA ASP A 98 -3.98 14.14 4.62
C ASP A 98 -3.05 13.92 3.43
N GLN A 99 -1.79 13.57 3.67
CA GLN A 99 -0.81 13.29 2.61
C GLN A 99 -1.24 12.10 1.75
N PHE A 100 -1.82 11.05 2.35
CA PHE A 100 -2.37 9.93 1.61
C PHE A 100 -3.47 10.40 0.65
N SER A 101 -4.40 11.22 1.13
CA SER A 101 -5.51 11.75 0.32
C SER A 101 -5.04 12.66 -0.81
N GLU A 102 -4.07 13.54 -0.55
CA GLU A 102 -3.43 14.40 -1.55
C GLU A 102 -2.79 13.55 -2.66
N TYR A 103 -2.00 12.54 -2.27
CA TYR A 103 -1.36 11.63 -3.23
C TYR A 103 -2.37 10.90 -4.12
N ILE A 104 -3.48 10.42 -3.54
CA ILE A 104 -4.55 9.77 -4.30
C ILE A 104 -5.17 10.75 -5.29
N VAL A 105 -5.58 11.93 -4.84
CA VAL A 105 -6.21 12.95 -5.68
C VAL A 105 -5.29 13.39 -6.82
N GLU A 106 -4.03 13.69 -6.52
CA GLU A 106 -3.04 14.09 -7.52
C GLU A 106 -2.81 12.97 -8.54
N THR A 107 -2.63 11.74 -8.07
CA THR A 107 -2.34 10.59 -8.94
C THR A 107 -3.53 10.27 -9.83
N THR A 108 -4.75 10.27 -9.30
CA THR A 108 -5.95 10.08 -10.09
C THR A 108 -6.11 11.18 -11.14
N ARG A 109 -5.88 12.46 -10.77
CA ARG A 109 -5.99 13.60 -11.71
C ARG A 109 -5.06 13.47 -12.93
N LYS A 110 -3.85 12.91 -12.79
CA LYS A 110 -2.94 12.65 -13.92
C LYS A 110 -3.61 11.85 -15.04
N TYR A 111 -4.54 10.97 -14.70
CA TYR A 111 -5.19 10.05 -15.63
C TYR A 111 -6.61 10.46 -16.02
N LEU A 112 -7.17 11.50 -15.38
CA LEU A 112 -8.44 12.11 -15.81
C LEU A 112 -8.27 13.10 -16.96
N GLN A 113 -7.07 13.67 -17.12
CA GLN A 113 -6.77 14.69 -18.13
C GLN A 113 -6.40 14.13 -19.52
N ASN A 114 -6.76 12.88 -19.83
CA ASN A 114 -6.71 12.34 -21.19
C ASN A 114 -8.13 12.15 -21.77
N PRO A 115 -8.84 13.23 -22.13
CA PRO A 115 -9.73 13.14 -23.27
C PRO A 115 -8.83 13.14 -24.53
N GLU A 116 -9.02 12.19 -25.44
CA GLU A 116 -8.53 12.24 -26.83
C GLU A 116 -7.05 11.90 -27.06
N LYS A 117 -6.81 10.59 -27.19
CA LYS A 117 -6.21 10.12 -28.45
C LYS A 117 -7.32 10.15 -29.51
N GLU A 118 -7.49 11.29 -30.19
CA GLU A 118 -8.15 11.36 -31.50
C GLU A 118 -7.08 11.32 -32.61
#